data_AF-N9XJ80-F1
#
_entry.id   AF-N9XJ80-F1
#
_cell.length_a   1.000
_cell.length_b   1.000
_cell.length_c   1.000
_cell.angle_alpha   90.00
_cell.angle_beta   90.00
_cell.angle_gamma   90.00
#
_symmetry.space_group_name_H-M   'P 1'
#
loop_
_entity.id
_entity.type
_entity.pdbx_description
1 polymer ?
#
loop_
_entity_poly.entity_id
_entity_poly.type
_entity_poly.pdbx_seq_one_letter_code
_entity_poly.pdbx_strand_id
1 'polypeptide(L)' 'MLKTRFQTGMKNLNLIDGTIGGNVITSIEDIAPDIGKYIVEFAFGDIYSREILSLQEREIITLTSLLTSGGC' A
#
# COMPACT_ATOMS: atom_id res chain seq x y z
N MET A 1 11.84 -12.65 -16.83
CA MET A 1 12.25 -11.38 -16.18
C MET A 1 11.64 -11.36 -14.78
N LEU A 2 12.42 -11.15 -13.73
CA LEU A 2 11.89 -11.02 -12.36
C LEU A 2 11.07 -9.73 -12.28
N LYS A 3 9.89 -9.77 -11.64
CA LYS A 3 9.07 -8.57 -11.42
C LYS A 3 9.76 -7.66 -10.40
N THR A 4 9.74 -6.36 -10.63
CA THR A 4 10.25 -5.40 -9.65
C THR A 4 9.30 -5.25 -8.47
N ARG A 5 9.81 -4.83 -7.30
CA ARG A 5 8.96 -4.52 -6.13
C ARG A 5 7.87 -3.51 -6.48
N PHE A 6 8.19 -2.51 -7.29
CA PHE A 6 7.23 -1.52 -7.75
C PHE A 6 6.10 -2.15 -8.57
N GLN A 7 6.41 -3.06 -9.50
CA GLN A 7 5.39 -3.75 -10.31
C GLN A 7 4.47 -4.62 -9.45
N THR A 8 5.04 -5.35 -8.48
CA THR A 8 4.26 -6.14 -7.53
C THR A 8 3.39 -5.25 -6.65
N GLY A 9 3.96 -4.15 -6.16
CA GLY A 9 3.26 -3.16 -5.34
C GLY A 9 2.08 -2.52 -6.05
N MET A 10 2.27 -2.05 -7.28
CA MET A 10 1.18 -1.48 -8.08
C MET A 10 0.06 -2.49 -8.34
N LYS A 11 0.40 -3.78 -8.55
CA LYS A 11 -0.61 -4.84 -8.70
C LYS A 11 -1.44 -4.97 -7.41
N ASN A 12 -0.79 -5.02 -6.26
CA ASN A 12 -1.47 -5.18 -4.97
C ASN A 12 -2.28 -3.93 -4.61
N LEU A 13 -1.73 -2.73 -4.81
CA LEU A 13 -2.43 -1.47 -4.61
C LEU A 13 -3.72 -1.41 -5.43
N ASN A 14 -3.65 -1.76 -6.73
CA ASN A 14 -4.83 -1.79 -7.59
C ASN A 14 -5.86 -2.86 -7.19
N LEU A 15 -5.41 -3.98 -6.61
CA LEU A 15 -6.31 -5.03 -6.14
C LEU A 15 -7.10 -4.60 -4.89
N ILE A 16 -6.48 -3.81 -4.01
CA ILE A 16 -7.03 -3.45 -2.70
C ILE A 16 -7.80 -2.12 -2.77
N ASP A 17 -7.13 -1.07 -3.27
CA ASP A 17 -7.64 0.30 -3.25
C ASP A 17 -8.13 0.78 -4.63
N GLY A 18 -7.86 0.02 -5.69
CA GLY A 18 -8.25 0.37 -7.06
C GLY A 18 -7.79 1.76 -7.46
N THR A 19 -8.71 2.57 -8.00
CA THR A 19 -8.41 3.93 -8.46
C THR A 19 -8.09 4.91 -7.33
N ILE A 20 -8.56 4.65 -6.11
CA ILE A 20 -8.35 5.53 -4.96
C ILE A 20 -6.87 5.51 -4.57
N GLY A 21 -6.26 4.33 -4.54
CA GLY A 21 -4.83 4.17 -4.23
C GLY A 21 -3.94 4.95 -5.20
N GLY A 22 -4.23 4.88 -6.51
CA GLY A 22 -3.52 5.66 -7.52
C GLY A 22 -3.61 7.17 -7.28
N ASN A 23 -4.81 7.68 -6.94
CA ASN A 23 -5.02 9.11 -6.68
C ASN A 23 -4.19 9.61 -5.48
N VAL A 24 -4.01 8.79 -4.44
CA VAL A 24 -3.18 9.13 -3.27
C VAL A 24 -1.70 9.21 -3.66
N ILE A 25 -1.22 8.31 -4.51
CA ILE A 25 0.16 8.37 -4.99
C ILE A 25 0.39 9.64 -5.82
N THR A 26 -0.53 9.97 -6.71
CA THR A 26 -0.46 11.20 -7.52
C THR A 26 -0.55 12.46 -6.66
N SER A 27 -1.37 12.49 -5.60
CA SER A 27 -1.51 13.69 -4.77
C SER A 27 -0.25 14.04 -3.96
N ILE A 28 0.62 13.06 -3.72
CA ILE A 28 1.90 13.25 -3.02
C ILE A 28 3.06 13.52 -3.99
N GLU A 29 2.89 13.29 -5.30
CA GLU A 29 3.96 13.35 -6.30
C GLU A 29 4.65 14.72 -6.37
N ASP A 30 3.89 15.81 -6.29
CA ASP A 30 4.41 17.19 -6.34
C ASP A 30 5.17 17.60 -5.05
N ILE A 31 4.94 16.90 -3.94
CA ILE A 31 5.49 17.25 -2.62
C ILE A 31 6.67 16.34 -2.26
N ALA A 32 6.48 15.03 -2.41
CA ALA A 32 7.41 14.01 -1.98
C ALA A 32 7.26 12.73 -2.82
N PRO A 33 7.75 12.72 -4.07
CA PRO A 33 7.56 11.58 -4.99
C PRO A 33 8.18 10.28 -4.46
N ASP A 34 9.27 10.38 -3.69
CA ASP A 34 9.89 9.22 -3.04
C ASP A 34 8.96 8.56 -2.02
N ILE A 35 8.10 9.32 -1.33
CA ILE A 35 7.11 8.75 -0.40
C ILE A 35 6.11 7.89 -1.17
N GLY A 36 5.59 8.38 -2.29
CA GLY A 36 4.70 7.60 -3.16
C GLY A 36 5.37 6.30 -3.62
N LYS A 37 6.64 6.38 -4.04
CA LYS A 37 7.43 5.19 -4.40
C LYS A 37 7.63 4.23 -3.22
N TYR A 38 7.91 4.72 -2.02
CA TYR A 38 8.06 3.90 -0.82
C TYR A 38 6.76 3.18 -0.45
N ILE A 39 5.61 3.86 -0.51
CA ILE A 39 4.29 3.25 -0.27
C ILE A 39 4.10 2.07 -1.23
N VAL A 40 4.35 2.27 -2.53
CA VAL A 40 4.18 1.24 -3.55
C VAL A 40 5.18 0.09 -3.35
N GLU A 41 6.49 0.38 -3.27
CA GLU A 41 7.51 -0.67 -3.23
C GLU A 41 7.51 -1.44 -1.91
N PHE A 42 7.42 -0.74 -0.78
CA PHE A 42 7.56 -1.37 0.53
C PHE A 42 6.23 -1.89 1.06
N ALA A 43 5.23 -1.00 1.24
CA ALA A 43 3.96 -1.42 1.84
C ALA A 43 3.26 -2.43 0.91
N PHE A 44 3.01 -2.05 -0.34
CA PHE A 44 2.28 -2.93 -1.25
C PHE A 44 3.16 -4.01 -1.90
N GLY A 45 4.43 -3.70 -2.19
CA GLY A 45 5.35 -4.62 -2.87
C GLY A 45 5.96 -5.68 -1.95
N ASP A 46 6.39 -5.31 -0.74
CA ASP A 46 7.06 -6.22 0.19
C ASP A 46 6.13 -6.75 1.30
N ILE A 47 5.28 -5.90 1.90
CA ILE A 47 4.46 -6.30 3.06
C ILE A 47 3.17 -7.02 2.65
N TYR A 48 2.40 -6.45 1.73
CA TYR A 48 1.13 -7.05 1.25
C TYR A 48 1.34 -8.30 0.38
N SER A 49 2.54 -8.50 -0.16
CA SER A 49 2.89 -9.72 -0.91
C SER A 49 3.14 -10.95 -0.04
N ARG A 50 3.26 -10.82 1.29
CA ARG A 50 3.51 -11.98 2.16
C ARG A 50 2.25 -12.83 2.30
N GLU A 51 2.35 -14.13 2.17
CA GLU A 51 1.19 -15.04 2.17
C GLU A 51 0.84 -15.62 3.56
N ILE A 52 1.36 -15.01 4.63
CA ILE A 52 1.14 -15.48 6.01
C ILE A 52 -0.26 -15.10 6.53
N LEU A 53 -0.77 -13.94 6.11
CA LEU A 53 -2.08 -13.41 6.47
C LEU A 53 -2.89 -13.13 5.21
N SER A 54 -4.17 -13.45 5.26
CA SER A 54 -5.15 -13.07 4.24
C SER A 54 -5.31 -11.55 4.14
N LEU A 55 -5.85 -11.06 3.02
CA LEU A 55 -6.15 -9.63 2.86
C LEU A 55 -7.12 -9.14 3.94
N GLN A 56 -8.14 -9.93 4.29
CA GLN A 56 -9.10 -9.56 5.32
C GLN A 56 -8.43 -9.37 6.68
N GLU A 57 -7.56 -10.28 7.10
CA GLU A 57 -6.82 -10.17 8.37
C GLU A 57 -5.93 -8.92 8.40
N ARG A 58 -5.30 -8.60 7.27
CA ARG A 58 -4.45 -7.40 7.14
C ARG A 58 -5.26 -6.12 7.29
N GLU A 59 -6.40 -6.01 6.63
CA GLU A 59 -7.24 -4.81 6.74
C GLU A 59 -7.79 -4.64 8.16
N ILE A 60 -8.17 -5.73 8.84
CA ILE A 60 -8.58 -5.66 10.26
C ILE A 60 -7.44 -5.15 11.15
N ILE A 61 -6.20 -5.61 10.93
CA ILE A 61 -5.03 -5.13 11.66
C ILE A 61 -4.78 -3.64 11.38
N THR A 62 -4.85 -3.22 10.12
CA THR A 62 -4.68 -1.82 9.71
C THR A 62 -5.73 -0.93 10.37
N LEU A 63 -7.00 -1.29 10.29
CA LEU A 63 -8.11 -0.55 10.92
C LEU A 63 -7.95 -0.46 12.43
N THR A 64 -7.62 -1.57 13.10
CA THR A 64 -7.42 -1.59 14.55
C THR A 64 -6.23 -0.70 14.94
N SER A 65 -5.13 -0.77 14.19
CA SER A 65 -3.94 0.06 14.44
C SER A 65 -4.27 1.55 14.31
N LEU A 66 -4.98 1.94 13.25
CA LEU A 66 -5.43 3.33 13.05
C LEU A 66 -6.39 3.78 14.16
N LEU A 67 -7.37 2.95 14.53
CA LEU A 67 -8.31 3.25 15.61
C LEU A 67 -7.59 3.49 16.94
N THR A 68 -6.61 2.66 17.27
CA THR A 68 -5.83 2.80 18.51
C THR A 68 -4.83 3.96 18.49
N SER A 69 -4.36 4.36 17.30
CA SER A 69 -3.43 5.49 17.16
C SER A 69 -4.08 6.84 17.46
N GLY A 70 -5.41 6.93 17.35
CA GLY A 70 -6.16 8.18 17.48
C GLY A 70 -5.97 9.11 16.28
N GLY A 71 -6.62 10.28 16.31
CA GLY A 71 -6.60 11.25 15.22
C GLY A 71 -7.95 11.34 14.50
N CYS A 72 -8.86 12.10 15.09
CA CYS A 72 -9.99 12.72 14.42
C CYS A 72 -9.70 14.22 14.30
#